data_AF-A0AAD2FQJ4-F1
#
_entry.id   AF-A0AAD2FQJ4-F1
#
_cell.length_a   1.000
_cell.length_b   1.000
_cell.length_c   1.000
_cell.angle_alpha   90.00
_cell.angle_beta   90.00
_cell.angle_gamma   90.00
#
_symmetry.space_group_name_H-M   'P 1'
#
loop_
_entity.id
_entity.type
_entity.pdbx_description
1 polymer ?
#
loop_
_entity_poly.entity_id
_entity_poly.type
_entity_poly.pdbx_seq_one_letter_code
_entity_poly.pdbx_strand_id
1 'polypeptide(L)'
;MAVDWLLQQWFPALTQRPCVKIACDGLSAIEMAFEDRTLSPTDAQCDLVSSIREAISRSSVSWSPRHVYGHLDKSKLFGEFTWWEKKNLEVDGMAVDFRKELEAAHQLIPSNPRFFTELAALFVAGTKQSRLSDQFIQECVTLPHLRQQWRNHNVISEEAENLIDWETLGRAMRSLPAGLQRWITKHWVGMCGTGKFKVYWGLKSSAACPRCGEFKDHLHVPRYPAASARDEWDQRVTAPSLWMDMHLTSPAIKHAILLLLQGVRDPSRHTSCLISWTIRPAFLAQEAIGCQGLLEGRLASLWLSLQQNYFDKIHSRRSVSLWASRLSQQLISIGFYIWEQRNAVQHSDDNVQLRERHCAVNEGIYSQFDMGSADLPPDIRHMLTCRHSVLRKSLVDKEEWLKLLRQERKAYRRSLRAQRRSLRTIFSAPPS
;
A
#
# COMPACT_ATOMS: atom_id res chain seq x y z
N MET A 1 36.00 41.97 3.87
CA MET A 1 37.29 42.62 3.51
C MET A 1 37.21 44.14 3.53
N ALA A 2 36.48 44.83 2.63
CA ALA A 2 36.43 46.30 2.65
C ALA A 2 35.73 46.88 3.89
N VAL A 3 34.63 46.26 4.35
CA VAL A 3 33.91 46.67 5.56
C VAL A 3 34.75 46.44 6.83
N ASP A 4 35.40 45.29 6.94
CA ASP A 4 36.26 44.96 8.08
C ASP A 4 37.47 45.90 8.16
N TRP A 5 38.05 46.25 7.01
CA TRP A 5 39.13 47.21 6.91
C TRP A 5 38.67 48.62 7.30
N LEU A 6 37.51 49.07 6.82
CA LEU A 6 36.93 50.38 7.18
C LEU A 6 36.61 50.48 8.68
N LEU A 7 36.07 49.41 9.27
CA LEU A 7 35.81 49.33 10.71
C LEU A 7 37.11 49.40 11.54
N GLN A 8 38.17 48.73 11.09
CA GLN A 8 39.49 48.82 11.72
C GLN A 8 40.14 50.20 11.59
N GLN A 9 39.99 50.86 10.44
CA GLN A 9 40.63 52.14 10.17
C GLN A 9 39.93 53.32 10.86
N TRP A 10 38.59 53.30 10.94
CA TRP A 10 37.81 54.45 11.41
C TRP A 10 37.32 54.30 12.85
N PHE A 11 37.32 53.07 13.39
CA PHE A 11 36.96 52.78 14.79
C PHE A 11 37.97 51.84 15.47
N PRO A 12 39.26 52.21 15.55
CA PRO A 12 40.31 51.35 16.14
C PRO A 12 40.10 51.04 17.64
N ALA A 13 39.14 51.69 18.30
CA ALA A 13 38.84 51.58 19.72
C ALA A 13 37.42 51.06 20.05
N LEU A 14 36.74 50.34 19.14
CA LEU A 14 35.57 49.54 19.55
C LEU A 14 36.06 48.29 20.30
N THR A 15 36.29 48.44 21.60
CA THR A 15 36.57 47.34 22.53
C THR A 15 35.41 46.35 22.68
N GLN A 16 34.22 46.69 22.17
CA GLN A 16 33.04 45.84 22.14
C GLN A 16 32.44 45.79 20.74
N ARG A 17 32.01 44.59 20.30
CA ARG A 17 31.19 44.45 19.09
C ARG A 17 29.95 45.34 19.21
N PRO A 18 29.59 46.13 18.18
CA PRO A 18 28.37 46.93 18.22
C PRO A 18 27.16 46.01 18.46
N CYS A 19 26.22 46.43 19.30
CA CYS A 19 25.03 45.65 19.59
C CYS A 19 23.80 46.23 18.90
N VAL A 20 23.19 45.44 18.01
CA VAL A 20 21.95 45.79 17.31
C VAL A 20 20.77 45.12 18.03
N LYS A 21 19.82 45.94 18.48
CA LYS A 21 18.56 45.45 19.04
C LYS A 21 17.55 45.24 17.90
N ILE A 22 16.99 44.04 17.81
CA ILE A 22 15.95 43.71 16.84
C ILE A 22 14.68 43.28 17.59
N ALA A 23 13.53 43.74 17.11
CA ALA A 23 12.24 43.39 17.67
C ALA A 23 11.37 42.70 16.61
N CYS A 24 10.61 41.69 17.02
CA CYS A 24 9.62 41.01 16.18
C CYS A 24 8.45 40.55 17.06
N ASP A 25 7.25 40.55 16.47
CA ASP A 25 6.02 40.12 17.12
C ASP A 25 5.74 38.62 17.01
N GLY A 26 6.36 37.97 16.02
CA GLY A 26 6.47 36.51 15.93
C GLY A 26 7.48 35.96 16.93
N LEU A 27 7.02 35.61 18.15
CA LEU A 27 7.85 34.92 19.15
C LEU A 27 8.49 33.65 18.55
N SER A 28 7.66 32.87 17.83
CA SER A 28 8.03 31.82 16.88
C SER A 28 9.37 32.05 16.17
N ALA A 29 9.40 33.14 15.40
CA ALA A 29 10.51 33.48 14.54
C ALA A 29 11.76 33.87 15.32
N ILE A 30 11.61 34.57 16.45
CA ILE A 30 12.73 34.93 17.33
C ILE A 30 13.38 33.67 17.90
N GLU A 31 12.58 32.77 18.48
CA GLU A 31 13.06 31.53 19.08
C GLU A 31 13.81 30.69 18.02
N MET A 32 13.19 30.50 16.84
CA MET A 32 13.81 29.80 15.72
C MET A 32 15.12 30.44 15.26
N ALA A 33 15.23 31.77 15.22
CA ALA A 33 16.40 32.45 14.68
C ALA A 33 17.56 32.63 15.67
N PHE A 34 17.27 32.80 16.96
CA PHE A 34 18.26 33.21 17.97
C PHE A 34 18.57 32.17 19.04
N GLU A 35 17.72 31.16 19.25
CA GLU A 35 18.00 30.12 20.25
C GLU A 35 18.99 29.06 19.75
N ASP A 36 19.81 28.57 20.69
CA ASP A 36 20.73 27.47 20.46
C ASP A 36 20.01 26.10 20.49
N ARG A 37 19.17 25.89 19.50
CA ARG A 37 18.41 24.65 19.25
C ARG A 37 18.85 24.04 17.93
N THR A 38 18.91 22.72 17.84
CA THR A 38 19.20 22.05 16.57
C THR A 38 18.02 22.24 15.61
N LEU A 39 18.29 22.63 14.37
CA LEU A 39 17.29 22.66 13.30
C LEU A 39 17.22 21.31 12.61
N SER A 40 16.00 20.79 12.46
CA SER A 40 15.75 19.64 11.59
C SER A 40 15.48 20.11 10.16
N PRO A 41 15.99 19.42 9.13
CA PRO A 41 15.63 19.69 7.74
C PRO A 41 14.11 19.65 7.48
N THR A 42 13.34 18.93 8.31
CA THR A 42 11.88 18.81 8.21
C THR A 42 11.11 19.98 8.84
N ASP A 43 11.79 20.83 9.60
CA ASP A 43 11.18 21.99 10.25
C ASP A 43 10.60 22.95 9.21
N ALA A 44 9.51 23.64 9.56
CA ALA A 44 8.92 24.65 8.69
C ALA A 44 9.94 25.75 8.40
N GLN A 45 10.07 26.15 7.12
CA GLN A 45 10.96 27.23 6.69
C GLN A 45 12.43 27.03 7.12
N CYS A 46 12.90 25.78 7.16
CA CYS A 46 14.27 25.44 7.53
C CYS A 46 15.32 26.19 6.67
N ASP A 47 15.04 26.43 5.40
CA ASP A 47 15.92 27.19 4.49
C ASP A 47 16.11 28.65 4.94
N LEU A 48 15.01 29.33 5.27
CA LEU A 48 15.00 30.71 5.77
C LEU A 48 15.69 30.80 7.13
N VAL A 49 15.31 29.93 8.07
CA VAL A 49 15.85 29.99 9.44
C VAL A 49 17.34 29.67 9.46
N SER A 50 17.79 28.66 8.72
CA SER A 50 19.22 28.35 8.60
C SER A 50 20.00 29.51 7.97
N SER A 51 19.43 30.17 6.95
CA SER A 51 20.04 31.34 6.32
C SER A 51 20.13 32.54 7.27
N ILE A 52 19.10 32.79 8.08
CA ILE A 52 19.10 33.85 9.11
C ILE A 52 20.17 33.57 10.16
N ARG A 53 20.26 32.33 10.67
CA ARG A 53 21.29 31.93 11.66
C ARG A 53 22.70 32.08 11.10
N GLU A 54 22.90 31.69 9.85
CA GLU A 54 24.18 31.86 9.19
C GLU A 54 24.52 33.35 9.02
N ALA A 55 23.54 34.19 8.65
CA ALA A 55 23.73 35.64 8.55
C ALA A 55 24.07 36.29 9.90
N ILE A 56 23.42 35.87 10.98
CA ILE A 56 23.71 36.31 12.35
C ILE A 56 25.13 35.88 12.75
N SER A 57 25.50 34.61 12.50
CA SER A 57 26.82 34.07 12.88
C SER A 57 27.99 34.74 12.15
N ARG A 58 27.79 35.10 10.87
CA ARG A 58 28.77 35.82 10.04
C ARG A 58 28.81 37.32 10.31
N SER A 59 27.87 37.84 11.10
CA SER A 59 27.75 39.27 11.34
C SER A 59 28.90 39.78 12.23
N SER A 60 29.42 40.97 11.91
CA SER A 60 30.42 41.66 12.74
C SER A 60 29.82 42.32 13.99
N VAL A 61 28.49 42.39 14.08
CA VAL A 61 27.74 42.95 15.22
C VAL A 61 27.15 41.86 16.09
N SER A 62 26.93 42.15 17.36
CA SER A 62 26.12 41.30 18.24
C SER A 62 24.64 41.65 18.09
N TRP A 63 23.78 40.64 18.04
CA TRP A 63 22.35 40.83 17.90
C TRP A 63 21.64 40.55 19.23
N SER A 64 20.77 41.47 19.64
CA SER A 64 19.94 41.34 20.84
C SER A 64 18.46 41.29 20.42
N PRO A 65 17.87 40.10 20.32
CA PRO A 65 16.45 39.98 19.99
C PRO A 65 15.58 40.40 21.18
N ARG A 66 14.38 40.91 20.87
CA ARG A 66 13.31 41.12 21.84
C ARG A 66 11.96 40.82 21.20
N HIS A 67 11.08 40.18 21.96
CA HIS A 67 9.69 40.05 21.54
C HIS A 67 8.93 41.35 21.83
N VAL A 68 8.00 41.69 20.94
CA VAL A 68 7.02 42.79 21.11
C VAL A 68 5.64 42.23 20.82
N TYR A 69 4.63 42.55 21.63
CA TYR A 69 3.30 42.01 21.38
C TYR A 69 2.64 42.70 20.17
N GLY A 70 2.09 41.90 19.27
CA GLY A 70 1.27 42.39 18.16
C GLY A 70 -0.12 42.85 18.62
N HIS A 71 -0.77 43.67 17.80
CA HIS A 71 -2.18 44.09 17.95
C HIS A 71 -2.57 44.72 19.31
N LEU A 72 -1.64 45.40 19.98
CA LEU A 72 -1.92 46.08 21.24
C LEU A 72 -2.83 47.31 21.08
N ASP A 73 -2.96 47.85 19.87
CA ASP A 73 -3.91 48.89 19.46
C ASP A 73 -5.37 48.56 19.76
N LYS A 74 -5.73 47.29 19.89
CA LYS A 74 -7.07 46.84 20.27
C LYS A 74 -7.35 46.91 21.78
N SER A 75 -6.31 47.10 22.60
CA SER A 75 -6.40 46.93 24.07
C SER A 75 -5.78 48.07 24.88
N LYS A 76 -4.94 48.91 24.27
CA LYS A 76 -4.25 50.04 24.90
C LYS A 76 -4.56 51.35 24.19
N LEU A 77 -4.60 52.45 24.96
CA LEU A 77 -4.69 53.80 24.41
C LEU A 77 -3.32 54.23 23.84
N PHE A 78 -3.33 55.02 22.77
CA PHE A 78 -2.11 55.38 22.02
C PHE A 78 -1.02 56.07 22.85
N GLY A 79 -1.41 56.80 23.90
CA GLY A 79 -0.50 57.46 24.84
C GLY A 79 0.33 56.50 25.70
N GLU A 80 -0.11 55.24 25.84
CA GLU A 80 0.50 54.23 26.72
C GLU A 80 1.47 53.29 25.99
N PHE A 81 1.67 53.50 24.69
CA PHE A 81 2.63 52.72 23.91
C PHE A 81 4.06 53.14 24.20
N THR A 82 4.88 52.16 24.55
CA THR A 82 6.34 52.24 24.52
C THR A 82 6.81 52.53 23.08
N TRP A 83 8.05 53.03 22.96
CA TRP A 83 8.65 53.29 21.65
C TRP A 83 8.62 52.06 20.71
N TRP A 84 8.86 50.87 21.26
CA TRP A 84 8.87 49.61 20.51
C TRP A 84 7.48 49.20 20.02
N GLU A 85 6.45 49.40 20.83
CA GLU A 85 5.07 49.11 20.44
C GLU A 85 4.62 50.06 19.31
N LYS A 86 4.96 51.35 19.38
CA LYS A 86 4.69 52.31 18.29
C LYS A 86 5.37 51.90 16.99
N LYS A 87 6.64 51.48 17.06
CA LYS A 87 7.38 51.01 15.88
C LYS A 87 6.87 49.69 15.32
N ASN A 88 6.38 48.78 16.17
CA ASN A 88 5.75 47.56 15.70
C ASN A 88 4.48 47.84 14.88
N LEU A 89 3.63 48.78 15.34
CA LEU A 89 2.43 49.20 14.60
C LEU A 89 2.78 49.80 13.23
N GLU A 90 3.84 50.61 13.17
CA GLU A 90 4.32 51.19 11.91
C GLU A 90 4.79 50.10 10.93
N VAL A 91 5.62 49.16 11.39
CA VAL A 91 6.13 48.06 10.56
C VAL A 91 5.02 47.08 10.14
N ASP A 92 4.05 46.78 11.02
CA ASP A 92 2.89 45.95 10.70
C ASP A 92 2.02 46.61 9.62
N GLY A 93 1.78 47.92 9.75
CA GLY A 93 1.09 48.71 8.72
C GLY A 93 1.79 48.64 7.35
N MET A 94 3.13 48.83 7.34
CA MET A 94 3.93 48.69 6.12
C MET A 94 3.86 47.29 5.52
N ALA A 95 3.89 46.24 6.35
CA ALA A 95 3.77 44.85 5.90
C ALA A 95 2.39 44.56 5.30
N VAL A 96 1.32 45.10 5.91
CA VAL A 96 -0.05 45.00 5.40
C VAL A 96 -0.21 45.70 4.05
N ASP A 97 0.34 46.90 3.91
CA ASP A 97 0.24 47.65 2.66
C ASP A 97 1.04 46.99 1.54
N PHE A 98 2.25 46.51 1.83
CA PHE A 98 3.04 45.72 0.87
C PHE A 98 2.31 44.43 0.45
N ARG A 99 1.63 43.74 1.38
CA ARG A 99 0.80 42.57 1.05
C ARG A 99 -0.35 42.92 0.10
N LYS A 100 -1.01 44.06 0.30
CA LYS A 100 -2.08 44.53 -0.61
C LYS A 100 -1.53 44.85 -2.01
N GLU A 101 -0.33 45.43 -2.09
CA GLU A 101 0.34 45.66 -3.38
C GLU A 101 0.60 44.34 -4.11
N LEU A 102 1.13 43.33 -3.41
CA LEU A 102 1.33 41.99 -3.97
C LEU A 102 0.01 41.31 -4.39
N GLU A 103 -1.05 41.49 -3.62
CA GLU A 103 -2.40 40.99 -3.95
C GLU A 103 -2.93 41.63 -5.24
N ALA A 104 -2.85 42.97 -5.35
CA ALA A 104 -3.23 43.68 -6.56
C ALA A 104 -2.40 43.25 -7.79
N ALA A 105 -1.12 42.96 -7.59
CA ALA A 105 -0.21 42.45 -8.62
C ALA A 105 -0.36 40.94 -8.92
N HIS A 106 -1.22 40.21 -8.19
CA HIS A 106 -1.36 38.75 -8.28
C HIS A 106 -0.04 37.99 -8.00
N GLN A 107 0.76 38.51 -7.07
CA GLN A 107 2.11 38.03 -6.70
C GLN A 107 2.20 37.59 -5.22
N LEU A 108 1.09 37.22 -4.59
CA LEU A 108 1.05 36.78 -3.18
C LEU A 108 1.94 35.56 -2.87
N ILE A 109 2.31 34.78 -3.90
CA ILE A 109 3.23 33.65 -3.76
C ILE A 109 4.54 34.04 -4.44
N PRO A 110 5.50 34.64 -3.70
CA PRO A 110 6.79 35.00 -4.26
C PRO A 110 7.60 33.75 -4.57
N SER A 111 8.53 33.86 -5.54
CA SER A 111 9.54 32.84 -5.75
C SER A 111 10.36 32.62 -4.49
N ASN A 112 10.79 31.39 -4.19
CA ASN A 112 11.76 31.11 -3.13
C ASN A 112 13.18 31.09 -3.73
N PRO A 113 13.91 32.23 -3.76
CA PRO A 113 15.27 32.26 -4.29
C PRO A 113 16.23 31.55 -3.34
N ARG A 114 17.43 31.24 -3.83
CA ARG A 114 18.54 30.88 -2.94
C ARG A 114 18.94 32.11 -2.12
N PHE A 115 18.99 31.97 -0.79
CA PHE A 115 19.40 33.08 0.07
C PHE A 115 20.92 33.21 0.08
N PHE A 116 21.42 34.43 0.31
CA PHE A 116 22.85 34.73 0.24
C PHE A 116 23.70 33.88 1.21
N THR A 117 23.17 33.63 2.41
CA THR A 117 23.82 32.86 3.47
C THR A 117 23.32 31.42 3.55
N GLU A 118 22.66 30.92 2.51
CA GLU A 118 22.16 29.55 2.48
C GLU A 118 23.29 28.56 2.21
N LEU A 119 23.64 27.78 3.24
CA LEU A 119 24.72 26.77 3.18
C LEU A 119 24.42 25.69 2.12
N ALA A 120 23.19 25.20 2.10
CA ALA A 120 22.71 24.21 1.13
C ALA A 120 21.22 24.46 0.84
N ALA A 121 20.81 24.20 -0.40
CA ALA A 121 19.44 24.35 -0.87
C ALA A 121 18.96 23.04 -1.50
N LEU A 122 17.76 22.58 -1.12
CA LEU A 122 17.13 21.42 -1.72
C LEU A 122 16.26 21.85 -2.89
N PHE A 123 16.49 21.28 -4.07
CA PHE A 123 15.64 21.47 -5.24
C PHE A 123 14.97 20.15 -5.59
N VAL A 124 13.66 20.18 -5.77
CA VAL A 124 12.87 19.04 -6.21
C VAL A 124 12.08 19.48 -7.44
N ALA A 125 12.26 18.76 -8.55
CA ALA A 125 11.67 19.12 -9.85
C ALA A 125 11.96 20.58 -10.29
N GLY A 126 13.14 21.11 -9.97
CA GLY A 126 13.53 22.49 -10.31
C GLY A 126 13.00 23.56 -9.35
N THR A 127 12.16 23.21 -8.37
CA THR A 127 11.63 24.13 -7.36
C THR A 127 12.41 23.99 -6.05
N LYS A 128 12.93 25.11 -5.53
CA LYS A 128 13.58 25.16 -4.23
C LYS A 128 12.56 24.88 -3.11
N GLN A 129 12.89 23.94 -2.24
CA GLN A 129 12.07 23.55 -1.10
C GLN A 129 12.46 24.32 0.16
N SER A 130 11.45 24.76 0.92
CA SER A 130 11.69 25.42 2.20
C SER A 130 12.01 24.47 3.36
N ARG A 131 11.74 23.18 3.14
CA ARG A 131 12.00 22.08 4.07
C ARG A 131 12.09 20.76 3.35
N LEU A 132 12.65 19.76 4.01
CA LEU A 132 12.58 18.37 3.62
C LEU A 132 11.18 17.82 3.92
N SER A 133 10.44 17.42 2.89
CA SER A 133 9.12 16.80 3.01
C SER A 133 9.15 15.43 2.34
N ASP A 134 9.11 14.37 3.13
CA ASP A 134 9.11 12.99 2.62
C ASP A 134 7.97 12.75 1.63
N GLN A 135 6.78 13.27 1.95
CA GLN A 135 5.61 13.17 1.07
C GLN A 135 5.87 13.85 -0.28
N PHE A 136 6.37 15.09 -0.27
CA PHE A 136 6.62 15.84 -1.50
C PHE A 136 7.71 15.18 -2.35
N ILE A 137 8.77 14.68 -1.72
CA ILE A 137 9.83 13.94 -2.41
C ILE A 137 9.26 12.66 -3.04
N GLN A 138 8.43 11.92 -2.32
CA GLN A 138 7.76 10.74 -2.88
C GLN A 138 6.85 11.10 -4.06
N GLU A 139 6.08 12.18 -3.96
CA GLU A 139 5.20 12.68 -5.03
C GLU A 139 5.97 13.11 -6.28
N CYS A 140 7.12 13.78 -6.13
CA CYS A 140 7.90 14.25 -7.28
C CYS A 140 8.82 13.17 -7.87
N VAL A 141 9.39 12.29 -7.04
CA VAL A 141 10.43 11.34 -7.47
C VAL A 141 9.86 9.93 -7.65
N THR A 142 9.10 9.44 -6.69
CA THR A 142 8.66 8.02 -6.67
C THR A 142 7.36 7.80 -7.44
N LEU A 143 6.38 8.70 -7.28
CA LEU A 143 5.05 8.58 -7.86
C LEU A 143 5.07 8.51 -9.41
N PRO A 144 5.89 9.28 -10.15
CA PRO A 144 5.94 9.15 -11.61
C PRO A 144 6.35 7.76 -12.08
N HIS A 145 7.36 7.16 -11.43
CA HIS A 145 7.78 5.79 -11.72
C HIS A 145 6.71 4.77 -11.33
N LEU A 146 6.05 4.97 -10.20
CA LEU A 146 4.96 4.10 -9.74
C LEU A 146 3.76 4.13 -10.70
N ARG A 147 3.36 5.31 -11.17
CA ARG A 147 2.32 5.49 -12.21
C ARG A 147 2.68 4.76 -13.49
N GLN A 148 3.93 4.87 -13.94
CA GLN A 148 4.40 4.15 -15.12
C GLN A 148 4.30 2.63 -14.93
N GLN A 149 4.66 2.11 -13.76
CA GLN A 149 4.51 0.69 -13.45
C GLN A 149 3.04 0.25 -13.45
N TRP A 150 2.13 1.04 -12.87
CA TRP A 150 0.69 0.74 -12.91
C TRP A 150 0.15 0.65 -14.34
N ARG A 151 0.58 1.57 -15.21
CA ARG A 151 0.21 1.58 -16.63
C ARG A 151 0.76 0.36 -17.37
N ASN A 152 2.05 0.05 -17.19
CA ASN A 152 2.72 -1.09 -17.83
C ASN A 152 2.10 -2.44 -17.46
N HIS A 153 1.56 -2.55 -16.24
CA HIS A 153 0.95 -3.78 -15.74
C HIS A 153 -0.59 -3.77 -15.77
N ASN A 154 -1.22 -2.75 -16.38
CA ASN A 154 -2.68 -2.57 -16.44
C ASN A 154 -3.36 -2.70 -15.06
N VAL A 155 -2.71 -2.19 -14.01
CA VAL A 155 -3.23 -2.24 -12.63
C VAL A 155 -4.20 -1.08 -12.37
N ILE A 156 -3.86 0.11 -12.83
CA ILE A 156 -4.66 1.33 -12.73
C ILE A 156 -4.52 2.10 -14.05
N SER A 157 -5.63 2.36 -14.74
CA SER A 157 -5.64 3.22 -15.92
C SER A 157 -5.55 4.70 -15.53
N GLU A 158 -5.17 5.57 -16.46
CA GLU A 158 -5.14 7.02 -16.20
C GLU A 158 -6.53 7.58 -15.87
N GLU A 159 -7.57 7.07 -16.52
CA GLU A 159 -8.96 7.40 -16.19
C GLU A 159 -9.29 6.96 -14.75
N ALA A 160 -9.00 5.71 -14.39
CA ALA A 160 -9.26 5.20 -13.04
C ALA A 160 -8.51 6.01 -11.98
N GLU A 161 -7.24 6.36 -12.24
CA GLU A 161 -6.42 7.15 -11.31
C GLU A 161 -7.07 8.48 -10.94
N ASN A 162 -7.63 9.19 -11.92
CA ASN A 162 -8.28 10.48 -11.70
C ASN A 162 -9.63 10.38 -10.98
N LEU A 163 -10.26 9.21 -11.01
CA LEU A 163 -11.55 8.96 -10.37
C LEU A 163 -11.43 8.55 -8.90
N ILE A 164 -10.26 8.08 -8.46
CA ILE A 164 -10.03 7.57 -7.10
C ILE A 164 -9.88 8.72 -6.10
N ASP A 165 -10.54 8.57 -4.94
CA ASP A 165 -10.31 9.44 -3.80
C ASP A 165 -9.06 9.01 -3.01
N TRP A 166 -7.90 9.53 -3.42
CA TRP A 166 -6.60 9.19 -2.84
C TRP A 166 -6.44 9.65 -1.39
N GLU A 167 -7.06 10.76 -1.00
CA GLU A 167 -6.98 11.29 0.37
C GLU A 167 -7.65 10.34 1.36
N THR A 168 -8.88 9.92 1.05
CA THR A 168 -9.66 8.99 1.87
C THR A 168 -8.99 7.63 1.91
N LEU A 169 -8.46 7.16 0.78
CA LEU A 169 -7.71 5.90 0.73
C LEU A 169 -6.44 5.97 1.58
N GLY A 170 -5.70 7.08 1.53
CA GLY A 170 -4.54 7.32 2.39
C GLY A 170 -4.91 7.30 3.87
N ARG A 171 -6.05 7.89 4.24
CA ARG A 171 -6.59 7.84 5.61
C ARG A 171 -6.97 6.42 6.02
N ALA A 172 -7.60 5.66 5.11
CA ALA A 172 -7.96 4.26 5.34
C ALA A 172 -6.70 3.42 5.60
N MET A 173 -5.70 3.54 4.72
CA MET A 173 -4.42 2.85 4.81
C MET A 173 -3.72 3.09 6.14
N ARG A 174 -3.62 4.34 6.61
CA ARG A 174 -3.04 4.68 7.92
C ARG A 174 -3.78 4.08 9.11
N SER A 175 -5.07 3.78 8.96
CA SER A 175 -5.90 3.20 10.02
C SER A 175 -5.83 1.66 10.07
N LEU A 176 -5.32 1.01 9.01
CA LEU A 176 -5.22 -0.44 8.96
C LEU A 176 -4.08 -0.97 9.84
N PRO A 177 -4.20 -2.20 10.38
CA PRO A 177 -3.07 -2.88 11.02
C PRO A 177 -1.90 -3.06 10.05
N ALA A 178 -0.66 -3.00 10.55
CA ALA A 178 0.56 -3.08 9.73
C ALA A 178 0.66 -4.38 8.89
N GLY A 179 0.09 -5.50 9.37
CA GLY A 179 -0.02 -6.74 8.59
C GLY A 179 -0.90 -6.56 7.35
N LEU A 180 -2.04 -5.91 7.51
CA LEU A 180 -3.01 -5.69 6.44
C LEU A 180 -2.53 -4.61 5.46
N GLN A 181 -1.84 -3.56 5.94
CA GLN A 181 -1.16 -2.57 5.07
C GLN A 181 -0.16 -3.26 4.13
N ARG A 182 0.71 -4.13 4.66
CA ARG A 182 1.67 -4.88 3.84
C ARG A 182 0.98 -5.83 2.87
N TRP A 183 -0.12 -6.45 3.29
CA TRP A 183 -0.90 -7.33 2.42
C TRP A 183 -1.50 -6.56 1.25
N ILE A 184 -2.18 -5.44 1.50
CA ILE A 184 -2.87 -4.68 0.46
C ILE A 184 -1.87 -4.05 -0.53
N THR A 185 -0.73 -3.53 -0.06
CA THR A 185 0.34 -3.03 -0.95
C THR A 185 0.87 -4.12 -1.89
N LYS A 186 1.06 -5.36 -1.39
CA LYS A 186 1.45 -6.50 -2.24
C LYS A 186 0.33 -6.94 -3.18
N HIS A 187 -0.91 -6.86 -2.71
CA HIS A 187 -2.09 -7.23 -3.48
C HIS A 187 -2.29 -6.29 -4.69
N TRP A 188 -2.10 -4.98 -4.49
CA TRP A 188 -2.22 -3.96 -5.54
C TRP A 188 -1.34 -4.24 -6.75
N VAL A 189 -0.08 -4.59 -6.51
CA VAL A 189 0.87 -4.92 -7.60
C VAL A 189 0.76 -6.37 -8.06
N GLY A 190 -0.27 -7.09 -7.60
CA GLY A 190 -0.52 -8.50 -7.90
C GLY A 190 0.45 -9.49 -7.23
N MET A 191 1.52 -9.02 -6.58
CA MET A 191 2.57 -9.80 -5.89
C MET A 191 2.11 -10.47 -4.58
N CYS A 192 0.88 -10.97 -4.57
CA CYS A 192 0.35 -11.74 -3.46
C CYS A 192 0.57 -13.24 -3.71
N GLY A 193 0.46 -14.06 -2.65
CA GLY A 193 0.71 -15.51 -2.71
C GLY A 193 -0.31 -16.32 -3.53
N THR A 194 -0.56 -15.95 -4.77
CA THR A 194 -1.40 -16.61 -5.77
C THR A 194 -0.62 -17.72 -6.49
N GLY A 195 -1.29 -18.51 -7.32
CA GLY A 195 -0.63 -19.57 -8.08
C GLY A 195 0.43 -18.99 -9.02
N LYS A 196 0.07 -17.93 -9.76
CA LYS A 196 0.96 -17.18 -10.66
C LYS A 196 2.30 -16.82 -10.03
N PHE A 197 2.30 -16.13 -8.90
CA PHE A 197 3.54 -15.69 -8.25
C PHE A 197 4.30 -16.82 -7.56
N LYS A 198 3.61 -17.86 -7.04
CA LYS A 198 4.30 -19.04 -6.49
C LYS A 198 5.07 -19.83 -7.55
N VAL A 199 4.60 -19.86 -8.80
CA VAL A 199 5.37 -20.41 -9.92
C VAL A 199 6.55 -19.51 -10.25
N TYR A 200 6.32 -18.20 -10.37
CA TYR A 200 7.39 -17.24 -10.63
C TYR A 200 8.52 -17.29 -9.59
N TRP A 201 8.19 -17.54 -8.32
CA TRP A 201 9.16 -17.71 -7.23
C TRP A 201 9.76 -19.12 -7.14
N GLY A 202 9.44 -20.04 -8.04
CA GLY A 202 9.93 -21.43 -8.01
C GLY A 202 9.40 -22.28 -6.86
N LEU A 203 8.36 -21.83 -6.14
CA LEU A 203 7.77 -22.53 -5.00
C LEU A 203 6.73 -23.57 -5.39
N LYS A 204 6.19 -23.49 -6.61
CA LYS A 204 5.22 -24.42 -7.17
C LYS A 204 5.50 -24.68 -8.65
N SER A 205 5.11 -25.86 -9.12
CA SER A 205 5.17 -26.24 -10.54
C SER A 205 3.95 -25.80 -11.35
N SER A 206 2.84 -25.41 -10.68
CA SER A 206 1.60 -25.02 -11.34
C SER A 206 0.97 -23.78 -10.71
N ALA A 207 0.45 -22.91 -11.59
CA ALA A 207 -0.31 -21.72 -11.23
C ALA A 207 -1.80 -22.01 -10.99
N ALA A 208 -2.22 -23.28 -11.06
CA ALA A 208 -3.60 -23.66 -10.88
C ALA A 208 -4.09 -23.43 -9.44
N CYS A 209 -5.35 -23.05 -9.31
CA CYS A 209 -6.02 -22.82 -8.06
C CYS A 209 -6.23 -24.15 -7.33
N PRO A 210 -5.92 -24.24 -6.02
CA PRO A 210 -6.10 -25.49 -5.28
C PRO A 210 -7.57 -25.92 -5.19
N ARG A 211 -8.55 -25.04 -5.47
CA ARG A 211 -9.97 -25.38 -5.41
C ARG A 211 -10.63 -25.70 -6.76
N CYS A 212 -10.40 -24.96 -7.84
CA CYS A 212 -10.94 -25.28 -9.18
C CYS A 212 -9.98 -25.99 -10.12
N GLY A 213 -8.67 -25.83 -9.94
CA GLY A 213 -7.69 -26.16 -10.99
C GLY A 213 -7.47 -25.06 -12.04
N GLU A 214 -8.28 -23.98 -12.08
CA GLU A 214 -8.11 -22.89 -13.04
C GLU A 214 -6.88 -22.00 -12.77
N PHE A 215 -6.43 -21.24 -13.78
CA PHE A 215 -5.32 -20.30 -13.63
C PHE A 215 -5.60 -19.27 -12.51
N LYS A 216 -4.66 -19.16 -11.57
CA LYS A 216 -4.84 -18.37 -10.36
C LYS A 216 -3.97 -17.12 -10.35
N ASP A 217 -4.61 -16.00 -10.67
CA ASP A 217 -4.17 -14.67 -10.29
C ASP A 217 -4.95 -14.16 -9.06
N HIS A 218 -4.79 -12.88 -8.74
CA HIS A 218 -5.47 -12.23 -7.62
C HIS A 218 -6.93 -11.88 -7.96
N LEU A 219 -7.27 -11.74 -9.24
CA LEU A 219 -8.64 -11.49 -9.72
C LEU A 219 -9.52 -12.74 -9.65
N HIS A 220 -8.93 -13.92 -9.79
CA HIS A 220 -9.61 -15.20 -9.71
C HIS A 220 -10.12 -15.51 -8.29
N VAL A 221 -9.40 -15.06 -7.27
CA VAL A 221 -9.69 -15.39 -5.84
C VAL A 221 -11.14 -15.07 -5.45
N PRO A 222 -11.68 -13.86 -5.69
CA PRO A 222 -13.07 -13.56 -5.35
C PRO A 222 -14.10 -14.25 -6.28
N ARG A 223 -13.73 -14.69 -7.48
CA ARG A 223 -14.67 -15.17 -8.52
C ARG A 223 -14.96 -16.68 -8.49
N TYR A 224 -14.24 -17.43 -7.67
CA TYR A 224 -14.30 -18.89 -7.72
C TYR A 224 -15.67 -19.46 -7.22
N PRO A 225 -16.29 -20.43 -7.93
CA PRO A 225 -17.67 -20.89 -7.69
C PRO A 225 -17.89 -22.00 -6.64
N ALA A 226 -17.04 -22.19 -5.62
CA ALA A 226 -17.36 -23.17 -4.56
C ALA A 226 -18.45 -22.67 -3.59
N ALA A 227 -19.24 -23.63 -3.07
CA ALA A 227 -20.25 -23.37 -2.04
C ALA A 227 -19.66 -22.70 -0.80
N SER A 228 -18.59 -23.24 -0.21
CA SER A 228 -17.94 -22.64 0.97
C SER A 228 -17.36 -21.24 0.71
N ALA A 229 -16.94 -20.94 -0.52
CA ALA A 229 -16.52 -19.59 -0.90
C ALA A 229 -17.70 -18.63 -1.11
N ARG A 230 -18.88 -19.14 -1.48
CA ARG A 230 -20.15 -18.39 -1.50
C ARG A 230 -20.61 -18.05 -0.09
N ASP A 231 -20.65 -19.03 0.80
CA ASP A 231 -21.08 -18.80 2.18
C ASP A 231 -20.19 -17.78 2.90
N GLU A 232 -18.86 -17.91 2.73
CA GLU A 232 -17.91 -16.93 3.26
C GLU A 232 -18.12 -15.55 2.65
N TRP A 233 -18.29 -15.45 1.34
CA TRP A 233 -18.56 -14.18 0.67
C TRP A 233 -19.82 -13.51 1.20
N ASP A 234 -20.92 -14.26 1.29
CA ASP A 234 -22.21 -13.74 1.75
C ASP A 234 -22.11 -13.27 3.20
N GLN A 235 -21.40 -14.00 4.06
CA GLN A 235 -21.11 -13.58 5.42
C GLN A 235 -20.28 -12.28 5.45
N ARG A 236 -19.23 -12.20 4.63
CA ARG A 236 -18.33 -11.03 4.56
C ARG A 236 -18.96 -9.81 3.92
N VAL A 237 -19.99 -9.96 3.08
CA VAL A 237 -20.76 -8.84 2.51
C VAL A 237 -21.91 -8.41 3.45
N THR A 238 -22.45 -9.33 4.25
CA THR A 238 -23.49 -9.01 5.24
C THR A 238 -23.00 -7.98 6.27
N ALA A 239 -21.77 -8.14 6.79
CA ALA A 239 -21.22 -7.22 7.78
C ALA A 239 -21.09 -5.75 7.27
N PRO A 240 -20.48 -5.47 6.09
CA PRO A 240 -20.49 -4.16 5.47
C PRO A 240 -21.89 -3.61 5.17
N SER A 241 -22.85 -4.47 4.79
CA SER A 241 -24.24 -4.07 4.58
C SER A 241 -24.87 -3.49 5.85
N LEU A 242 -24.74 -4.20 6.97
CA LEU A 242 -25.21 -3.75 8.28
C LEU A 242 -24.44 -2.51 8.76
N TRP A 243 -23.13 -2.49 8.53
CA TRP A 243 -22.30 -1.34 8.86
C TRP A 243 -22.76 -0.08 8.13
N MET A 244 -23.11 -0.19 6.84
CA MET A 244 -23.61 0.93 6.03
C MET A 244 -24.91 1.50 6.61
N ASP A 245 -25.82 0.66 7.10
CA ASP A 245 -27.05 1.09 7.77
C ASP A 245 -26.74 1.85 9.07
N MET A 246 -25.92 1.26 9.95
CA MET A 246 -25.49 1.89 11.20
C MET A 246 -24.79 3.24 10.95
N HIS A 247 -24.09 3.35 9.82
CA HIS A 247 -23.33 4.53 9.44
C HIS A 247 -24.14 5.57 8.66
N LEU A 248 -25.47 5.38 8.55
CA LEU A 248 -26.38 6.29 7.84
C LEU A 248 -25.94 6.50 6.38
N THR A 249 -25.49 5.42 5.74
CA THR A 249 -25.17 5.45 4.31
C THR A 249 -26.46 5.63 3.52
N SER A 250 -26.44 6.46 2.48
CA SER A 250 -27.59 6.62 1.59
C SER A 250 -28.07 5.24 1.11
N PRO A 251 -29.36 4.91 1.22
CA PRO A 251 -29.89 3.61 0.79
C PRO A 251 -29.56 3.28 -0.68
N ALA A 252 -29.53 4.31 -1.53
CA ALA A 252 -29.22 4.16 -2.94
C ALA A 252 -27.70 3.95 -3.18
N ILE A 253 -26.82 4.55 -2.36
CA ILE A 253 -25.37 4.25 -2.37
C ILE A 253 -25.11 2.83 -1.86
N LYS A 254 -25.76 2.43 -0.77
CA LYS A 254 -25.68 1.06 -0.25
C LYS A 254 -26.06 0.04 -1.32
N HIS A 255 -27.21 0.26 -1.97
CA HIS A 255 -27.67 -0.61 -3.06
C HIS A 255 -26.66 -0.70 -4.20
N ALA A 256 -26.11 0.44 -4.63
CA ALA A 256 -25.10 0.52 -5.66
C ALA A 256 -23.81 -0.25 -5.30
N ILE A 257 -23.28 -0.07 -4.09
CA ILE A 257 -22.08 -0.78 -3.61
C ILE A 257 -22.33 -2.29 -3.56
N LEU A 258 -23.50 -2.73 -3.09
CA LEU A 258 -23.84 -4.15 -3.05
C LEU A 258 -23.94 -4.76 -4.46
N LEU A 259 -24.48 -4.02 -5.44
CA LEU A 259 -24.49 -4.45 -6.84
C LEU A 259 -23.09 -4.54 -7.42
N LEU A 260 -22.21 -3.56 -7.14
CA LEU A 260 -20.80 -3.62 -7.54
C LEU A 260 -20.10 -4.85 -6.95
N LEU A 261 -20.35 -5.17 -5.67
CA LEU A 261 -19.82 -6.38 -5.01
C LEU A 261 -20.36 -7.66 -5.68
N GLN A 262 -21.61 -7.69 -6.13
CA GLN A 262 -22.12 -8.81 -6.93
C GLN A 262 -21.37 -8.92 -8.27
N GLY A 263 -21.11 -7.80 -8.95
CA GLY A 263 -20.33 -7.74 -10.19
C GLY A 263 -18.88 -8.21 -10.01
N VAL A 264 -18.30 -8.06 -8.81
CA VAL A 264 -16.97 -8.63 -8.49
C VAL A 264 -16.99 -10.16 -8.62
N ARG A 265 -18.07 -10.81 -8.17
CA ARG A 265 -18.25 -12.28 -8.21
C ARG A 265 -18.60 -12.77 -9.61
N ASP A 266 -19.47 -12.03 -10.29
CA ASP A 266 -20.00 -12.38 -11.60
C ASP A 266 -19.87 -11.19 -12.56
N PRO A 267 -18.70 -11.06 -13.23
CA PRO A 267 -18.45 -9.96 -14.16
C PRO A 267 -19.38 -9.94 -15.39
N SER A 268 -20.10 -11.04 -15.65
CA SER A 268 -21.05 -11.12 -16.76
C SER A 268 -22.37 -10.40 -16.46
N ARG A 269 -22.62 -10.06 -15.19
CA ARG A 269 -23.81 -9.31 -14.79
C ARG A 269 -23.63 -7.82 -15.07
N HIS A 270 -24.38 -7.34 -16.05
CA HIS A 270 -24.53 -5.91 -16.30
C HIS A 270 -25.59 -5.33 -15.34
N THR A 271 -25.15 -4.67 -14.26
CA THR A 271 -26.05 -4.12 -13.23
C THR A 271 -26.27 -2.61 -13.35
N SER A 272 -25.62 -1.93 -14.30
CA SER A 272 -25.69 -0.48 -14.44
C SER A 272 -27.10 0.06 -14.76
N CYS A 273 -27.97 -0.75 -15.36
CA CYS A 273 -29.37 -0.42 -15.61
C CYS A 273 -30.26 -0.45 -14.35
N LEU A 274 -29.78 -1.05 -13.26
CA LEU A 274 -30.52 -1.18 -12.00
C LEU A 274 -30.32 0.02 -11.06
N ILE A 275 -29.50 0.99 -11.47
CA ILE A 275 -29.11 2.14 -10.65
C ILE A 275 -29.90 3.38 -11.07
N SER A 276 -30.32 4.17 -10.08
CA SER A 276 -30.99 5.46 -10.34
C SER A 276 -30.07 6.43 -11.08
N TRP A 277 -30.64 7.27 -11.93
CA TRP A 277 -29.90 8.29 -12.69
C TRP A 277 -29.02 9.19 -11.83
N THR A 278 -29.44 9.48 -10.60
CA THR A 278 -28.70 10.31 -9.64
C THR A 278 -27.39 9.69 -9.17
N ILE A 279 -27.28 8.37 -9.12
CA ILE A 279 -26.09 7.64 -8.62
C ILE A 279 -25.27 7.03 -9.75
N ARG A 280 -25.88 6.86 -10.92
CA ARG A 280 -25.25 6.27 -12.10
C ARG A 280 -23.86 6.83 -12.42
N PRO A 281 -23.57 8.14 -12.33
CA PRO A 281 -22.22 8.65 -12.57
C PRO A 281 -21.18 8.08 -11.59
N ALA A 282 -21.50 8.00 -10.30
CA ALA A 282 -20.60 7.42 -9.30
C ALA A 282 -20.42 5.91 -9.49
N PHE A 283 -21.48 5.22 -9.90
CA PHE A 283 -21.45 3.80 -10.24
C PHE A 283 -20.49 3.52 -11.42
N LEU A 284 -20.66 4.25 -12.53
CA LEU A 284 -19.82 4.12 -13.72
C LEU A 284 -18.36 4.49 -13.42
N ALA A 285 -18.12 5.53 -12.63
CA ALA A 285 -16.78 5.88 -12.18
C ALA A 285 -16.13 4.75 -11.37
N GLN A 286 -16.90 4.09 -10.51
CA GLN A 286 -16.41 2.95 -9.74
C GLN A 286 -16.17 1.72 -10.62
N GLU A 287 -16.98 1.49 -11.65
CA GLU A 287 -16.75 0.44 -12.65
C GLU A 287 -15.46 0.71 -13.44
N ALA A 288 -15.18 1.96 -13.80
CA ALA A 288 -13.92 2.36 -14.47
C ALA A 288 -12.69 2.13 -13.56
N ILE A 289 -12.82 2.34 -12.25
CA ILE A 289 -11.79 1.96 -11.26
C ILE A 289 -11.60 0.44 -11.19
N GLY A 290 -12.67 -0.32 -11.44
CA GLY A 290 -12.66 -1.77 -11.55
C GLY A 290 -12.96 -2.51 -10.24
N CYS A 291 -13.43 -3.74 -10.41
CA CYS A 291 -13.84 -4.65 -9.32
C CYS A 291 -12.72 -4.89 -8.30
N GLN A 292 -11.48 -4.99 -8.77
CA GLN A 292 -10.32 -5.15 -7.88
C GLN A 292 -10.08 -3.89 -7.07
N GLY A 293 -10.11 -2.72 -7.71
CA GLY A 293 -9.96 -1.43 -7.02
C GLY A 293 -10.98 -1.28 -5.89
N LEU A 294 -12.22 -1.72 -6.09
CA LEU A 294 -13.24 -1.73 -5.05
C LEU A 294 -12.85 -2.57 -3.83
N LEU A 295 -12.46 -3.84 -4.03
CA LEU A 295 -11.97 -4.71 -2.93
C LEU A 295 -10.65 -4.23 -2.33
N GLU A 296 -9.95 -3.36 -3.02
CA GLU A 296 -8.72 -2.72 -2.58
C GLU A 296 -8.96 -1.38 -1.88
N GLY A 297 -10.24 -1.01 -1.67
CA GLY A 297 -10.66 0.19 -0.96
C GLY A 297 -10.62 1.46 -1.80
N ARG A 298 -10.35 1.37 -3.11
CA ARG A 298 -10.32 2.51 -4.04
C ARG A 298 -11.75 2.93 -4.38
N LEU A 299 -12.23 3.94 -3.66
CA LEU A 299 -13.55 4.52 -3.89
C LEU A 299 -13.47 5.64 -4.92
N ALA A 300 -14.47 5.71 -5.79
CA ALA A 300 -14.66 6.87 -6.65
C ALA A 300 -15.00 8.12 -5.82
N SER A 301 -14.37 9.25 -6.11
CA SER A 301 -14.57 10.51 -5.37
C SER A 301 -16.03 10.99 -5.39
N LEU A 302 -16.77 10.65 -6.44
CA LEU A 302 -18.20 10.96 -6.60
C LEU A 302 -19.08 10.35 -5.49
N TRP A 303 -18.68 9.24 -4.87
CA TRP A 303 -19.43 8.67 -3.73
C TRP A 303 -19.49 9.63 -2.55
N LEU A 304 -18.41 10.40 -2.31
CA LEU A 304 -18.32 11.32 -1.19
C LEU A 304 -19.31 12.47 -1.39
N SER A 305 -19.36 13.08 -2.57
CA SER A 305 -20.32 14.16 -2.85
C SER A 305 -21.76 13.70 -2.66
N LEU A 306 -22.12 12.51 -3.15
CA LEU A 306 -23.46 11.95 -3.00
C LEU A 306 -23.80 11.65 -1.54
N GLN A 307 -22.86 11.10 -0.78
CA GLN A 307 -23.06 10.81 0.64
C GLN A 307 -23.14 12.07 1.49
N GLN A 308 -22.34 13.10 1.18
CA GLN A 308 -22.40 14.41 1.84
C GLN A 308 -23.79 15.04 1.65
N ASN A 309 -24.28 15.08 0.41
CA ASN A 309 -25.63 15.56 0.10
C ASN A 309 -26.72 14.80 0.87
N TYR A 310 -26.55 13.49 1.04
CA TYR A 310 -27.46 12.68 1.85
C TYR A 310 -27.37 13.04 3.34
N PHE A 311 -26.17 13.18 3.90
CA PHE A 311 -25.98 13.63 5.28
C PHE A 311 -26.61 15.00 5.54
N ASP A 312 -26.45 15.95 4.63
CA ASP A 312 -27.04 17.28 4.73
C ASP A 312 -28.58 17.19 4.73
N LYS A 313 -29.15 16.37 3.83
CA LYS A 313 -30.60 16.12 3.74
C LYS A 313 -31.19 15.52 5.02
N ILE A 314 -30.45 14.66 5.71
CA ILE A 314 -30.90 14.05 6.98
C ILE A 314 -30.39 14.81 8.21
N HIS A 315 -29.78 16.00 8.01
CA HIS A 315 -29.19 16.82 9.07
C HIS A 315 -28.15 16.10 9.95
N SER A 316 -27.41 15.15 9.36
CA SER A 316 -26.33 14.42 10.02
C SER A 316 -25.04 15.25 10.03
N ARG A 317 -24.39 15.34 11.20
CA ARG A 317 -23.07 15.98 11.36
C ARG A 317 -21.89 15.03 11.15
N ARG A 318 -22.14 13.83 10.59
CA ARG A 318 -21.08 12.84 10.37
C ARG A 318 -20.13 13.29 9.27
N SER A 319 -18.83 13.05 9.49
CA SER A 319 -17.79 13.37 8.51
C SER A 319 -17.84 12.38 7.34
N VAL A 320 -18.05 12.88 6.12
CA VAL A 320 -18.03 12.07 4.90
C VAL A 320 -16.66 11.46 4.63
N SER A 321 -15.58 12.20 4.89
CA SER A 321 -14.21 11.68 4.73
C SER A 321 -13.90 10.54 5.70
N LEU A 322 -14.44 10.60 6.94
CA LEU A 322 -14.32 9.48 7.88
C LEU A 322 -15.20 8.29 7.47
N TRP A 323 -16.42 8.56 6.98
CA TRP A 323 -17.30 7.51 6.45
C TRP A 323 -16.64 6.76 5.30
N ALA A 324 -16.15 7.47 4.28
CA ALA A 324 -15.54 6.86 3.11
C ALA A 324 -14.26 6.09 3.49
N SER A 325 -13.46 6.61 4.42
CA SER A 325 -12.26 5.93 4.91
C SER A 325 -12.59 4.61 5.62
N ARG A 326 -13.65 4.59 6.42
CA ARG A 326 -14.12 3.36 7.08
C ARG A 326 -14.77 2.39 6.09
N LEU A 327 -15.49 2.88 5.10
CA LEU A 327 -16.03 2.05 4.02
C LEU A 327 -14.91 1.37 3.24
N SER A 328 -13.85 2.09 2.86
CA SER A 328 -12.66 1.50 2.23
C SER A 328 -12.05 0.39 3.09
N GLN A 329 -11.98 0.55 4.42
CA GLN A 329 -11.48 -0.50 5.33
C GLN A 329 -12.39 -1.74 5.35
N GLN A 330 -13.72 -1.55 5.31
CA GLN A 330 -14.68 -2.66 5.20
C GLN A 330 -14.46 -3.44 3.90
N LEU A 331 -14.30 -2.75 2.77
CA LEU A 331 -14.07 -3.37 1.46
C LEU A 331 -12.73 -4.12 1.39
N ILE A 332 -11.66 -3.52 1.92
CA ILE A 332 -10.33 -4.17 2.03
C ILE A 332 -10.43 -5.45 2.87
N SER A 333 -11.22 -5.43 3.95
CA SER A 333 -11.42 -6.59 4.81
C SER A 333 -12.08 -7.75 4.05
N ILE A 334 -13.07 -7.47 3.18
CA ILE A 334 -13.67 -8.51 2.32
C ILE A 334 -12.57 -9.16 1.45
N GLY A 335 -11.78 -8.35 0.75
CA GLY A 335 -10.72 -8.86 -0.12
C GLY A 335 -9.70 -9.74 0.64
N PHE A 336 -9.31 -9.30 1.84
CA PHE A 336 -8.37 -10.02 2.69
C PHE A 336 -8.92 -11.38 3.16
N TYR A 337 -10.13 -11.43 3.70
CA TYR A 337 -10.67 -12.68 4.25
C TYR A 337 -10.96 -13.72 3.17
N ILE A 338 -11.40 -13.30 1.98
CA ILE A 338 -11.55 -14.22 0.83
C ILE A 338 -10.19 -14.78 0.41
N TRP A 339 -9.13 -13.96 0.42
CA TRP A 339 -7.78 -14.44 0.17
C TRP A 339 -7.27 -15.40 1.27
N GLU A 340 -7.57 -15.12 2.53
CA GLU A 340 -7.18 -15.94 3.68
C GLU A 340 -7.88 -17.30 3.68
N GLN A 341 -9.19 -17.32 3.49
CA GLN A 341 -9.98 -18.54 3.37
C GLN A 341 -9.43 -19.46 2.26
N ARG A 342 -9.06 -18.87 1.12
CA ARG A 342 -8.41 -19.62 0.04
C ARG A 342 -7.05 -20.18 0.47
N ASN A 343 -6.26 -19.45 1.24
CA ASN A 343 -4.96 -19.94 1.70
C ASN A 343 -5.09 -21.11 2.66
N ALA A 344 -6.08 -21.08 3.55
CA ALA A 344 -6.36 -22.18 4.47
C ALA A 344 -6.56 -23.51 3.72
N VAL A 345 -7.12 -23.46 2.52
CA VAL A 345 -7.43 -24.64 1.69
C VAL A 345 -6.21 -25.28 1.08
N GLN A 346 -5.09 -24.56 1.01
CA GLN A 346 -3.89 -25.12 0.40
C GLN A 346 -3.43 -26.41 1.10
N HIS A 347 -3.74 -26.56 2.39
CA HIS A 347 -3.35 -27.68 3.23
C HIS A 347 -4.52 -28.57 3.68
N SER A 348 -5.73 -28.38 3.14
CA SER A 348 -6.91 -29.18 3.51
C SER A 348 -7.28 -30.19 2.43
N ASP A 349 -8.18 -31.11 2.79
CA ASP A 349 -8.75 -32.11 1.88
C ASP A 349 -9.57 -31.49 0.73
N ASP A 350 -9.94 -30.21 0.82
CA ASP A 350 -10.61 -29.47 -0.25
C ASP A 350 -9.68 -29.14 -1.43
N ASN A 351 -8.37 -29.38 -1.30
CA ASN A 351 -7.42 -29.12 -2.37
C ASN A 351 -7.54 -30.18 -3.48
N VAL A 352 -8.10 -29.80 -4.62
CA VAL A 352 -8.31 -30.67 -5.80
C VAL A 352 -7.01 -31.30 -6.27
N GLN A 353 -5.92 -30.53 -6.35
CA GLN A 353 -4.62 -31.07 -6.76
C GLN A 353 -4.10 -32.09 -5.76
N LEU A 354 -4.32 -31.86 -4.46
CA LEU A 354 -3.92 -32.80 -3.43
C LEU A 354 -4.76 -34.08 -3.52
N ARG A 355 -6.07 -33.96 -3.74
CA ARG A 355 -6.99 -35.10 -3.93
C ARG A 355 -6.64 -35.91 -5.17
N GLU A 356 -6.42 -35.27 -6.31
CA GLU A 356 -6.01 -35.93 -7.56
C GLU A 356 -4.69 -36.67 -7.38
N ARG A 357 -3.73 -36.05 -6.72
CA ARG A 357 -2.43 -36.67 -6.40
C ARG A 357 -2.60 -37.86 -5.46
N HIS A 358 -3.44 -37.73 -4.44
CA HIS A 358 -3.76 -38.82 -3.52
C HIS A 358 -4.47 -39.98 -4.24
N CYS A 359 -5.38 -39.68 -5.16
CA CYS A 359 -6.06 -40.66 -6.01
C CYS A 359 -5.06 -41.39 -6.91
N ALA A 360 -4.22 -40.66 -7.65
CA ALA A 360 -3.22 -41.24 -8.55
C ALA A 360 -2.20 -42.12 -7.81
N VAL A 361 -1.79 -41.72 -6.60
CA VAL A 361 -0.89 -42.52 -5.76
C VAL A 361 -1.61 -43.76 -5.23
N ASN A 362 -2.86 -43.64 -4.79
CA ASN A 362 -3.67 -44.79 -4.35
C ASN A 362 -3.89 -45.78 -5.50
N GLU A 363 -4.22 -45.33 -6.72
CA GLU A 363 -4.31 -46.16 -7.93
C GLU A 363 -2.98 -46.85 -8.24
N GLY A 364 -1.87 -46.13 -8.11
CA GLY A 364 -0.54 -46.72 -8.21
C GLY A 364 -0.29 -47.82 -7.18
N ILE A 365 -0.76 -47.64 -5.94
CA ILE A 365 -0.69 -48.65 -4.88
C ILE A 365 -1.57 -49.86 -5.25
N TYR A 366 -2.84 -49.65 -5.63
CA TYR A 366 -3.74 -50.73 -6.07
C TYR A 366 -3.07 -51.57 -7.16
N SER A 367 -2.54 -50.92 -8.19
CA SER A 367 -1.82 -51.57 -9.28
C SER A 367 -0.60 -52.40 -8.81
N GLN A 368 0.16 -51.93 -7.82
CA GLN A 368 1.27 -52.72 -7.25
C GLN A 368 0.79 -53.98 -6.49
N PHE A 369 -0.34 -53.88 -5.78
CA PHE A 369 -0.95 -55.02 -5.10
C PHE A 369 -1.52 -56.02 -6.12
N ASP A 370 -2.18 -55.55 -7.17
CA ASP A 370 -2.77 -56.39 -8.21
C ASP A 370 -1.72 -57.15 -9.02
N MET A 371 -0.55 -56.54 -9.26
CA MET A 371 0.58 -57.24 -9.89
C MET A 371 1.22 -58.34 -9.01
N GLY A 372 0.90 -58.39 -7.71
CA GLY A 372 1.43 -59.38 -6.78
C GLY A 372 2.93 -59.24 -6.50
N SER A 373 3.54 -60.24 -5.86
CA SER A 373 4.92 -60.20 -5.35
C SER A 373 5.95 -61.06 -6.12
N ALA A 374 5.51 -61.79 -7.15
CA ALA A 374 6.32 -62.79 -7.85
C ALA A 374 7.59 -62.21 -8.51
N ASP A 375 7.51 -60.97 -8.95
CA ASP A 375 8.55 -60.20 -9.63
C ASP A 375 9.17 -59.13 -8.72
N LEU A 376 9.11 -59.35 -7.40
CA LEU A 376 9.85 -58.60 -6.39
C LEU A 376 10.91 -59.47 -5.71
N PRO A 377 12.05 -58.87 -5.29
CA PRO A 377 13.01 -59.49 -4.38
C PRO A 377 12.32 -59.98 -3.10
N PRO A 378 12.74 -61.12 -2.51
CA PRO A 378 12.16 -61.66 -1.29
C PRO A 378 12.07 -60.64 -0.15
N ASP A 379 13.13 -59.84 0.05
CA ASP A 379 13.31 -58.95 1.20
C ASP A 379 12.24 -57.85 1.28
N ILE A 380 11.63 -57.46 0.15
CA ILE A 380 10.64 -56.38 0.10
C ILE A 380 9.20 -56.88 -0.12
N ARG A 381 8.97 -58.19 -0.25
CA ARG A 381 7.62 -58.74 -0.47
C ARG A 381 6.66 -58.41 0.68
N HIS A 382 7.20 -58.25 1.89
CA HIS A 382 6.45 -57.85 3.08
C HIS A 382 5.76 -56.48 2.92
N MET A 383 6.24 -55.62 2.01
CA MET A 383 5.61 -54.34 1.73
C MET A 383 4.22 -54.49 1.08
N LEU A 384 3.93 -55.65 0.46
CA LEU A 384 2.63 -55.99 -0.13
C LEU A 384 1.73 -56.83 0.80
N THR A 385 1.99 -56.85 2.10
CA THR A 385 1.19 -57.67 3.05
C THR A 385 -0.17 -57.05 3.38
N CYS A 386 -0.26 -55.73 3.59
CA CYS A 386 -1.50 -55.09 4.02
C CYS A 386 -1.77 -53.78 3.27
N ARG A 387 -2.63 -53.82 2.25
CA ARG A 387 -3.02 -52.65 1.45
C ARG A 387 -3.59 -51.53 2.29
N HIS A 388 -4.45 -51.86 3.25
CA HIS A 388 -5.09 -50.87 4.13
C HIS A 388 -4.07 -50.09 4.97
N SER A 389 -2.99 -50.74 5.45
CA SER A 389 -1.94 -50.07 6.21
C SER A 389 -1.20 -49.02 5.39
N VAL A 390 -0.96 -49.28 4.10
CA VAL A 390 -0.29 -48.36 3.18
C VAL A 390 -1.21 -47.20 2.81
N LEU A 391 -2.49 -47.47 2.55
CA LEU A 391 -3.47 -46.44 2.22
C LEU A 391 -3.77 -45.45 3.36
N ARG A 392 -3.44 -45.80 4.61
CA ARG A 392 -3.56 -44.91 5.78
C ARG A 392 -2.37 -43.99 6.02
N LYS A 393 -1.24 -44.19 5.33
CA LYS A 393 -0.04 -43.35 5.53
C LYS A 393 -0.24 -41.94 4.98
N SER A 394 0.68 -41.02 5.32
CA SER A 394 0.68 -39.68 4.73
C SER A 394 0.93 -39.76 3.21
N LEU A 395 0.56 -38.71 2.46
CA LEU A 395 0.79 -38.68 1.01
C LEU A 395 2.28 -38.87 0.68
N VAL A 396 3.17 -38.24 1.44
CA VAL A 396 4.62 -38.34 1.25
C VAL A 396 5.08 -39.79 1.41
N ASP A 397 4.66 -40.45 2.48
CA ASP A 397 5.03 -41.84 2.73
C ASP A 397 4.48 -42.79 1.65
N LYS A 398 3.28 -42.53 1.14
CA LYS A 398 2.70 -43.32 0.04
C LYS A 398 3.49 -43.16 -1.25
N GLU A 399 3.94 -41.95 -1.54
CA GLU A 399 4.76 -41.67 -2.73
C GLU A 399 6.13 -42.34 -2.64
N GLU A 400 6.78 -42.26 -1.48
CA GLU A 400 8.04 -42.94 -1.23
C GLU A 400 7.89 -44.46 -1.32
N TRP A 401 6.85 -45.01 -0.69
CA TRP A 401 6.51 -46.43 -0.78
C TRP A 401 6.32 -46.87 -2.24
N LEU A 402 5.54 -46.10 -3.02
CA LEU A 402 5.25 -46.42 -4.41
C LEU A 402 6.49 -46.30 -5.30
N LYS A 403 7.34 -45.30 -5.05
CA LYS A 403 8.60 -45.08 -5.76
C LYS A 403 9.57 -46.24 -5.53
N LEU A 404 9.80 -46.61 -4.27
CA LEU A 404 10.68 -47.71 -3.89
C LEU A 404 10.23 -49.01 -4.57
N LEU A 405 8.95 -49.36 -4.43
CA LEU A 405 8.44 -50.63 -4.93
C LEU A 405 8.49 -50.72 -6.46
N ARG A 406 8.21 -49.61 -7.17
CA ARG A 406 8.38 -49.53 -8.64
C ARG A 406 9.83 -49.69 -9.07
N GLN A 407 10.78 -49.07 -8.34
CA GLN A 407 12.21 -49.16 -8.64
C GLN A 407 12.72 -50.58 -8.47
N GLU A 408 12.42 -51.21 -7.33
CA GLU A 408 12.84 -52.57 -7.01
C GLU A 408 12.25 -53.60 -7.96
N ARG A 409 10.95 -53.50 -8.27
CA ARG A 409 10.31 -54.38 -9.27
C ARG A 409 10.98 -54.28 -10.63
N LYS A 410 11.29 -53.06 -11.07
CA LYS A 410 11.97 -52.82 -12.35
C LYS A 410 13.39 -53.39 -12.35
N ALA A 411 14.14 -53.23 -11.25
CA ALA A 411 15.48 -53.77 -11.10
C ALA A 411 15.46 -55.32 -11.10
N TYR A 412 14.55 -55.92 -10.34
CA TYR A 412 14.43 -57.37 -10.24
C TYR A 412 13.97 -58.02 -11.56
N ARG A 413 12.99 -57.43 -12.26
CA ARG A 413 12.61 -57.88 -13.61
C ARG A 413 13.78 -57.86 -14.59
N ARG A 414 14.67 -56.86 -14.50
CA ARG A 414 15.89 -56.80 -15.33
C ARG A 414 16.87 -57.91 -14.96
N SER A 415 17.09 -58.14 -13.67
CA SER A 415 17.93 -59.23 -13.16
C SER A 415 17.43 -60.60 -13.62
N LEU A 416 16.13 -60.89 -13.44
CA LEU A 416 15.51 -62.14 -13.90
C LEU A 416 15.64 -62.33 -15.41
N ARG A 417 15.49 -61.27 -16.21
CA ARG A 417 15.70 -61.34 -17.67
C ARG A 417 17.15 -61.61 -18.03
N ALA A 418 18.10 -61.01 -17.33
CA ALA A 418 19.54 -61.25 -17.53
C ALA A 418 19.92 -62.69 -17.14
N GLN A 419 19.41 -63.20 -16.03
CA GLN A 419 19.59 -64.60 -15.61
C GLN A 419 18.99 -65.56 -16.64
N ARG A 420 17.75 -65.33 -17.10
CA ARG A 420 17.12 -66.16 -18.15
C ARG A 420 17.88 -66.14 -19.47
N ARG A 421 18.43 -64.99 -19.86
CA ARG A 421 19.29 -64.87 -21.05
C ARG A 421 20.58 -65.68 -20.87
N SER A 422 21.26 -65.52 -19.74
CA SER A 422 22.51 -66.24 -19.45
C SER A 422 22.30 -67.75 -19.44
N LEU A 423 21.23 -68.23 -18.80
CA LEU A 423 20.85 -69.65 -18.80
C LEU A 423 20.56 -70.15 -20.23
N ARG A 424 19.84 -69.38 -21.05
CA ARG A 424 19.61 -69.76 -22.46
C ARG A 424 20.92 -69.85 -23.25
N THR A 425 21.86 -68.93 -23.04
CA THR A 425 23.17 -68.97 -23.71
C THR A 425 23.97 -70.21 -23.28
N ILE A 426 23.89 -70.61 -22.02
CA ILE A 426 24.55 -71.83 -21.50
C ILE A 426 23.92 -73.11 -22.08
N PHE A 427 22.58 -73.19 -22.15
CA PHE A 427 21.88 -74.38 -22.65
C PHE A 427 21.74 -74.44 -24.19
N SER A 428 22.12 -73.39 -24.92
CA SER A 428 22.12 -73.35 -26.38
C SER A 428 23.52 -73.43 -27.00
N ALA A 429 24.57 -73.59 -26.18
CA ALA A 429 25.91 -73.90 -26.68
C ALA A 429 25.95 -75.35 -27.18
N PRO A 430 26.43 -75.62 -28.41
CA PRO A 430 26.52 -77.00 -28.91
C PRO A 430 27.51 -77.80 -28.05
N PRO A 431 27.25 -79.10 -27.81
CA PRO A 431 28.19 -79.93 -27.10
C PRO A 431 29.49 -80.03 -27.91
N SER A 432 30.61 -79.82 -27.22
CA SER A 432 31.98 -79.93 -27.73
C SER A 432 32.35 -81.34 -28.11
#